data_AF-A0A1J5ASZ6-F1
#
_entry.id   AF-A0A1J5ASZ6-F1
#
_cell.length_a   1.000
_cell.length_b   1.000
_cell.length_c   1.000
_cell.angle_alpha   90.00
_cell.angle_beta   90.00
_cell.angle_gamma   90.00
#
_symmetry.space_group_name_H-M   'P 1'
#
loop_
_entity.id
_entity.type
_entity.pdbx_description
1 polymer ?
#
loop_
_entity_poly.entity_id
_entity_poly.type
_entity_poly.pdbx_seq_one_letter_code
_entity_poly.pdbx_strand_id
1 'polypeptide(L)'
;MNTINHNISLSSNAGEIYKIESFVESICDELGIYSNYFGNIIVSLSTVFEECLRLNSTGFDLLDISFYNDSEGLVFRIEPKSTQIIEEINSIRSQNNLIWEKEEFNWFLIISKLADSITIEENKIIIQFAIASINQELASTRVEILLSYYSGNMIEDKKYLN
;
A
#
# COMPACT_ATOMS: atom_id res chain seq x y z
N MET A 1 0.49 -23.34 2.03
CA MET A 1 1.22 -22.05 2.01
C MET A 1 1.13 -21.49 3.41
N ASN A 2 2.24 -21.05 4.00
CA ASN A 2 2.19 -20.29 5.25
C ASN A 2 1.59 -18.93 4.94
N THR A 3 0.43 -18.63 5.53
CA THR A 3 -0.15 -17.29 5.50
C THR A 3 0.61 -16.43 6.48
N ILE A 4 1.30 -15.41 5.98
CA ILE A 4 1.94 -14.40 6.80
C ILE A 4 0.85 -13.39 7.16
N ASN A 5 0.72 -13.09 8.45
CA ASN A 5 -0.27 -12.13 8.93
C ASN A 5 0.45 -11.05 9.74
N HIS A 6 0.33 -9.81 9.30
CA HIS A 6 0.84 -8.64 10.01
C HIS A 6 -0.31 -7.66 10.22
N ASN A 7 -0.38 -7.04 11.40
CA ASN A 7 -1.42 -6.07 11.71
C ASN A 7 -0.82 -4.84 12.41
N ILE A 8 -1.34 -3.66 12.09
CA ILE A 8 -1.08 -2.42 12.81
C ILE A 8 -2.39 -1.67 13.08
N SER A 9 -2.41 -0.92 14.17
CA SER A 9 -3.48 0.01 14.51
C SER A 9 -2.93 1.42 14.49
N LEU A 10 -3.63 2.34 13.81
CA LEU A 10 -3.24 3.73 13.69
C LEU A 10 -4.22 4.64 14.43
N SER A 11 -3.67 5.57 15.21
CA SER A 11 -4.43 6.63 15.84
C SER A 11 -4.61 7.82 14.90
N SER A 12 -5.53 8.73 15.24
CA SER A 12 -5.83 9.94 14.47
C SER A 12 -4.76 11.02 14.65
N ASN A 13 -3.50 10.68 14.33
CA ASN A 13 -2.34 11.54 14.44
C ASN A 13 -1.47 11.38 13.19
N ALA A 14 -1.21 12.46 12.46
CA ALA A 14 -0.33 12.45 11.29
C ALA A 14 1.08 11.91 11.58
N GLY A 15 1.55 12.05 12.82
CA GLY A 15 2.80 11.47 13.29
C GLY A 15 2.82 9.94 13.29
N GLU A 16 1.72 9.24 13.04
CA GLU A 16 1.67 7.76 12.97
C GLU A 16 2.09 7.20 11.60
N ILE A 17 2.34 8.07 10.61
CA ILE A 17 2.68 7.67 9.23
C ILE A 17 3.90 6.72 9.16
N TYR A 18 4.90 6.92 10.02
CA TYR A 18 6.08 6.06 10.09
C TYR A 18 5.73 4.60 10.41
N LYS A 19 4.61 4.35 11.10
CA LYS A 19 4.16 2.98 11.40
C LYS A 19 3.73 2.25 10.12
N ILE A 20 3.18 2.97 9.14
CA ILE A 20 2.88 2.41 7.81
C ILE A 20 4.19 2.05 7.11
N GLU A 21 5.17 2.94 7.12
CA GLU A 21 6.49 2.67 6.51
C GLU A 21 7.15 1.44 7.12
N SER A 22 7.26 1.37 8.45
CA SER A 22 7.85 0.21 9.15
C SER A 22 7.05 -1.07 8.94
N PHE A 23 5.73 -0.98 8.86
CA PHE A 23 4.86 -2.13 8.57
C PHE A 23 5.13 -2.69 7.17
N VAL A 24 5.15 -1.83 6.16
CA VAL A 24 5.42 -2.25 4.78
C VAL A 24 6.84 -2.77 4.62
N GLU A 25 7.83 -2.11 5.25
CA GLU A 25 9.23 -2.57 5.27
C GLU A 25 9.34 -3.98 5.83
N SER A 26 8.70 -4.27 6.97
CA SER A 26 8.72 -5.61 7.56
C SER A 26 8.14 -6.70 6.65
N ILE A 27 7.07 -6.39 5.92
CA ILE A 27 6.43 -7.31 4.97
C ILE A 27 7.32 -7.52 3.74
N CYS A 28 7.87 -6.44 3.20
CA CYS A 28 8.73 -6.50 2.03
C CYS A 28 10.04 -7.23 2.31
N ASP A 29 10.64 -7.03 3.48
CA ASP A 29 11.84 -7.74 3.92
C ASP A 29 11.57 -9.25 4.05
N GLU A 30 10.46 -9.64 4.69
CA GLU A 30 10.09 -11.05 4.87
C GLU A 30 9.83 -11.76 3.54
N LEU A 31 9.24 -11.05 2.58
CA LEU A 31 8.89 -11.58 1.26
C LEU A 31 9.99 -11.40 0.21
N GLY A 32 11.07 -10.67 0.54
CA GLY A 32 12.15 -10.33 -0.39
C GLY A 32 11.69 -9.46 -1.57
N ILE A 33 10.81 -8.50 -1.32
CA ILE A 33 10.27 -7.56 -2.33
C ILE A 33 11.12 -6.28 -2.29
N TYR A 34 11.83 -5.98 -3.39
CA TYR A 34 12.76 -4.85 -3.44
C TYR A 34 12.59 -4.07 -4.74
N SER A 35 11.67 -3.09 -4.80
CA SER A 35 11.57 -2.07 -5.88
C SER A 35 10.26 -1.26 -5.82
N ASN A 36 9.50 -1.20 -6.93
CA ASN A 36 8.37 -0.29 -7.16
C ASN A 36 7.13 -0.66 -6.36
N TYR A 37 6.94 -1.95 -6.05
CA TYR A 37 5.82 -2.38 -5.20
C TYR A 37 5.92 -1.84 -3.77
N PHE A 38 7.12 -1.74 -3.21
CA PHE A 38 7.32 -1.12 -1.90
C PHE A 38 6.80 0.32 -1.89
N GLY A 39 7.21 1.12 -2.89
CA GLY A 39 6.74 2.50 -3.05
C GLY A 39 5.24 2.58 -3.29
N ASN A 40 4.69 1.76 -4.17
CA ASN A 40 3.26 1.75 -4.49
C ASN A 40 2.41 1.38 -3.27
N ILE A 41 2.84 0.38 -2.48
CA ILE A 41 2.17 -0.02 -1.25
C ILE A 41 2.20 1.12 -0.24
N ILE A 42 3.38 1.70 0.05
CA ILE A 42 3.51 2.80 1.00
C ILE A 42 2.61 3.96 0.60
N VAL A 43 2.67 4.41 -0.65
CA VAL A 43 1.88 5.54 -1.13
C VAL A 43 0.39 5.21 -1.04
N SER A 44 -0.03 4.01 -1.42
CA SER A 44 -1.44 3.61 -1.36
C SER A 44 -1.98 3.61 0.06
N LEU A 45 -1.27 2.98 1.00
CA LEU A 45 -1.69 2.93 2.41
C LEU A 45 -1.65 4.31 3.08
N SER A 46 -0.62 5.10 2.79
CA SER A 46 -0.48 6.48 3.28
C SER A 46 -1.61 7.36 2.78
N THR A 47 -1.96 7.23 1.51
CA THR A 47 -3.07 7.97 0.90
C THR A 47 -4.40 7.66 1.60
N VAL A 48 -4.70 6.38 1.89
CA VAL A 48 -5.91 6.02 2.66
C VAL A 48 -5.86 6.59 4.07
N PHE A 49 -4.71 6.52 4.73
CA PHE A 49 -4.54 7.04 6.07
C PHE A 49 -4.74 8.55 6.15
N GLU A 50 -4.14 9.32 5.25
CA GLU A 50 -4.32 10.78 5.16
C GLU A 50 -5.77 11.15 4.89
N GLU A 51 -6.45 10.41 4.02
CA GLU A 51 -7.87 10.65 3.76
C GLU A 51 -8.73 10.35 4.99
N CYS A 52 -8.43 9.26 5.70
CA CYS A 52 -9.08 8.95 6.96
C CYS A 52 -8.85 10.06 8.00
N LEU A 53 -7.62 10.58 8.11
CA LEU A 53 -7.30 11.71 9.00
C LEU A 53 -8.09 12.97 8.63
N ARG A 54 -8.21 13.28 7.33
CA ARG A 54 -8.96 14.42 6.83
C ARG A 54 -10.44 14.33 7.20
N LEU A 55 -11.01 13.13 7.11
CA LEU A 55 -12.42 12.86 7.41
C LEU A 55 -12.68 12.75 8.91
N ASN A 56 -11.71 12.32 9.71
CA ASN A 56 -11.89 12.07 11.14
C ASN A 56 -11.73 13.34 11.98
N SER A 57 -12.87 13.94 12.34
CA SER A 57 -12.92 15.18 13.11
C SER A 57 -12.86 14.99 14.64
N THR A 58 -13.09 13.78 15.17
CA THR A 58 -13.39 13.59 16.60
C THR A 58 -12.82 12.34 17.28
N GLY A 59 -12.25 11.38 16.55
CA GLY A 59 -11.80 10.08 17.11
C GLY A 59 -10.31 10.01 17.46
N PHE A 60 -9.94 9.24 18.49
CA PHE A 60 -8.54 8.89 18.79
C PHE A 60 -8.03 7.71 17.97
N ASP A 61 -8.86 6.68 17.79
CA ASP A 61 -8.54 5.52 16.95
C ASP A 61 -9.05 5.77 15.54
N LEU A 62 -8.20 5.54 14.54
CA LEU A 62 -8.52 5.89 13.16
C LEU A 62 -8.88 4.65 12.33
N LEU A 63 -7.95 3.71 12.23
CA LEU A 63 -8.10 2.53 11.39
C LEU A 63 -7.17 1.40 11.83
N ASP A 64 -7.53 0.18 11.48
CA ASP A 64 -6.65 -0.99 11.54
C ASP A 64 -6.22 -1.38 10.12
N ILE A 65 -4.95 -1.70 9.93
CA ILE A 65 -4.43 -2.29 8.68
C ILE A 65 -3.98 -3.71 9.00
N SER A 66 -4.51 -4.66 8.23
CA SER A 66 -4.07 -6.04 8.25
C SER A 66 -3.52 -6.43 6.88
N PHE A 67 -2.49 -7.24 6.89
CA PHE A 67 -1.85 -7.79 5.72
C PHE A 67 -1.96 -9.31 5.75
N TYR A 68 -2.27 -9.87 4.59
CA TYR A 68 -2.06 -11.28 4.32
C TYR A 68 -1.61 -11.49 2.88
N ASN A 69 -0.86 -12.56 2.65
CA ASN A 69 -0.59 -13.03 1.30
C ASN A 69 -1.52 -14.21 0.96
N ASP A 70 -2.03 -14.22 -0.27
CA ASP A 70 -2.75 -15.35 -0.83
C ASP A 70 -2.10 -15.83 -2.13
N SER A 71 -2.78 -16.71 -2.87
CA SER A 71 -2.27 -17.23 -4.14
C SER A 71 -2.21 -16.19 -5.26
N GLU A 72 -2.93 -15.08 -5.12
CA GLU A 72 -3.05 -14.05 -6.15
C GLU A 72 -2.11 -12.87 -5.88
N GLY A 73 -1.87 -12.53 -4.61
CA GLY A 73 -1.22 -11.27 -4.30
C GLY A 73 -0.84 -11.05 -2.84
N LEU A 74 -0.35 -9.82 -2.63
CA LEU A 74 -0.29 -9.14 -1.35
C LEU A 74 -1.63 -8.44 -1.15
N VAL A 75 -2.29 -8.70 -0.03
CA VAL A 75 -3.59 -8.12 0.27
C VAL A 75 -3.50 -7.30 1.53
N PHE A 76 -3.85 -6.03 1.41
CA PHE A 76 -3.97 -5.10 2.53
C PHE A 76 -5.44 -4.82 2.76
N ARG A 77 -5.92 -5.12 3.97
CA ARG A 77 -7.26 -4.80 4.43
C ARG A 77 -7.18 -3.67 5.44
N ILE A 78 -7.91 -2.61 5.15
CA ILE A 78 -7.98 -1.40 5.96
C ILE A 78 -9.39 -1.29 6.50
N GLU A 79 -9.52 -1.24 7.82
CA GLU A 79 -10.79 -1.19 8.56
C GLU A 79 -10.88 0.14 9.32
N PRO A 80 -11.54 1.17 8.77
CA PRO A 80 -11.76 2.43 9.47
C PRO A 80 -12.65 2.23 10.70
N LYS A 81 -12.34 2.94 11.78
CA LYS A 81 -13.08 2.83 13.05
C LYS A 81 -14.19 3.87 13.22
N SER A 82 -14.13 4.96 12.46
CA SER A 82 -15.12 6.03 12.52
C SER A 82 -16.26 5.81 11.53
N THR A 83 -17.51 5.88 12.00
CA THR A 83 -18.71 5.79 11.17
C THR A 83 -18.72 6.84 10.06
N GLN A 84 -18.21 8.04 10.33
CA GLN A 84 -18.12 9.12 9.34
C GLN A 84 -17.27 8.71 8.12
N ILE A 85 -16.14 8.03 8.37
CA ILE A 85 -15.25 7.54 7.32
C ILE A 85 -15.94 6.41 6.53
N ILE A 86 -16.61 5.51 7.23
CA ILE A 86 -17.34 4.38 6.63
C ILE A 86 -18.48 4.89 5.72
N GLU A 87 -19.23 5.90 6.15
CA GLU A 87 -20.30 6.52 5.36
C GLU A 87 -19.75 7.16 4.08
N GLU A 88 -18.64 7.89 4.17
CA GLU A 88 -17.99 8.51 3.00
C GLU A 88 -17.49 7.45 2.00
N ILE A 89 -16.80 6.42 2.48
CA ILE A 89 -16.32 5.30 1.66
C ILE A 89 -17.49 4.57 0.96
N ASN A 90 -18.60 4.36 1.67
CA ASN A 90 -19.79 3.74 1.08
C ASN A 90 -20.49 4.65 0.07
N SER A 91 -20.46 5.96 0.26
CA SER A 91 -20.92 6.94 -0.74
C SER A 91 -20.14 6.76 -2.04
N ILE A 92 -18.81 6.68 -1.97
CA ILE A 92 -17.93 6.43 -3.13
C ILE A 92 -18.31 5.12 -3.82
N ARG A 93 -18.51 4.03 -3.06
CA ARG A 93 -18.95 2.72 -3.59
C ARG A 93 -20.27 2.82 -4.37
N SER A 94 -21.19 3.65 -3.91
CA SER A 94 -22.53 3.79 -4.52
C SER A 94 -22.56 4.62 -5.81
N GLN A 95 -21.58 5.51 -6.01
CA GLN A 95 -21.52 6.45 -7.15
C GLN A 95 -20.95 5.83 -8.45
N ASN A 96 -21.05 4.51 -8.57
CA ASN A 96 -20.25 3.60 -9.41
C ASN A 96 -20.31 3.76 -10.95
N ASN A 97 -20.53 4.95 -11.53
CA ASN A 97 -20.52 5.17 -13.00
C ASN A 97 -20.45 6.62 -13.52
N LEU A 98 -20.23 7.65 -12.67
CA LEU A 98 -20.21 9.04 -13.14
C LEU A 98 -18.80 9.59 -13.10
N ILE A 99 -18.14 9.54 -14.27
CA ILE A 99 -17.03 10.39 -14.73
C ILE A 99 -16.34 11.17 -13.58
N TRP A 100 -15.21 10.63 -13.12
CA TRP A 100 -14.34 11.19 -12.08
C TRP A 100 -13.60 12.47 -12.53
N GLU A 101 -14.31 13.42 -13.15
CA GLU A 101 -13.79 14.70 -13.65
C GLU A 101 -13.81 15.81 -12.59
N LYS A 102 -14.39 15.56 -11.41
CA LYS A 102 -14.28 16.48 -10.27
C LYS A 102 -13.07 16.12 -9.42
N GLU A 103 -12.15 17.06 -9.30
CA GLU A 103 -10.88 17.03 -8.56
C GLU A 103 -10.97 16.57 -7.08
N GLU A 104 -12.17 16.33 -6.54
CA GLU A 104 -12.41 16.06 -5.11
C GLU A 104 -12.25 14.57 -4.70
N PHE A 105 -12.05 13.62 -5.63
CA PHE A 105 -11.80 12.20 -5.30
C PHE A 105 -10.42 11.70 -5.76
N ASN A 106 -9.37 12.46 -5.50
CA ASN A 106 -8.01 12.15 -5.95
C ASN A 106 -7.45 10.84 -5.33
N TRP A 107 -7.81 10.53 -4.08
CA TRP A 107 -7.20 9.42 -3.34
C TRP A 107 -7.51 8.04 -3.94
N PHE A 108 -8.78 7.78 -4.31
CA PHE A 108 -9.17 6.50 -4.91
C PHE A 108 -8.56 6.33 -6.29
N LEU A 109 -8.51 7.43 -7.07
CA LEU A 109 -7.85 7.46 -8.37
C LEU A 109 -6.35 7.15 -8.24
N ILE A 110 -5.65 7.79 -7.29
CA ILE A 110 -4.24 7.53 -7.01
C ILE A 110 -4.03 6.03 -6.73
N ILE A 111 -4.80 5.44 -5.81
CA ILE A 111 -4.63 4.03 -5.46
C ILE A 111 -4.96 3.13 -6.66
N SER A 112 -5.99 3.45 -7.44
CA SER A 112 -6.34 2.68 -8.65
C SER A 112 -5.25 2.69 -9.74
N LYS A 113 -4.29 3.62 -9.67
CA LYS A 113 -3.12 3.67 -10.56
C LYS A 113 -1.90 2.95 -10.00
N LEU A 114 -1.87 2.71 -8.70
CA LEU A 114 -0.72 2.12 -7.99
C LEU A 114 -0.94 0.63 -7.67
N ALA A 115 -2.19 0.24 -7.42
CA ALA A 115 -2.58 -1.12 -7.08
C ALA A 115 -3.17 -1.86 -8.27
N ASP A 116 -3.08 -3.19 -8.24
CA ASP A 116 -3.68 -4.06 -9.26
C ASP A 116 -5.21 -4.17 -9.07
N SER A 117 -5.67 -4.12 -7.82
CA SER A 117 -7.10 -3.99 -7.52
C SER A 117 -7.34 -3.19 -6.24
N ILE A 118 -8.45 -2.45 -6.23
CA ILE A 118 -9.01 -1.81 -5.03
C ILE A 118 -10.50 -2.14 -4.95
N THR A 119 -10.93 -2.67 -3.81
CA THR A 119 -12.31 -3.05 -3.55
C THR A 119 -12.80 -2.38 -2.28
N ILE A 120 -14.00 -1.81 -2.33
CA ILE A 120 -14.68 -1.24 -1.17
C ILE A 120 -15.80 -2.19 -0.74
N GLU A 121 -15.69 -2.75 0.45
CA GLU A 121 -16.76 -3.47 1.13
C GLU A 121 -17.40 -2.58 2.23
N GLU A 122 -18.47 -3.04 2.88
CA GLU A 122 -19.30 -2.21 3.78
C GLU A 122 -18.53 -1.43 4.85
N ASN A 123 -17.43 -1.98 5.36
CA ASN A 123 -16.65 -1.41 6.45
C ASN A 123 -15.13 -1.54 6.25
N LYS A 124 -14.68 -1.84 5.03
CA LYS A 124 -13.26 -2.06 4.75
C LYS A 124 -12.89 -1.72 3.33
N ILE A 125 -11.65 -1.26 3.16
CA ILE A 125 -10.99 -1.09 1.88
C ILE A 125 -10.00 -2.24 1.72
N ILE A 126 -10.03 -2.90 0.58
CA ILE A 126 -9.11 -3.98 0.23
C ILE A 126 -8.28 -3.51 -0.95
N ILE A 127 -6.96 -3.53 -0.79
CA ILE A 127 -5.99 -3.17 -1.82
C ILE A 127 -5.15 -4.41 -2.11
N GLN A 128 -5.05 -4.79 -3.39
CA GLN A 128 -4.33 -5.97 -3.83
C GLN A 128 -3.20 -5.60 -4.80
N PHE A 129 -2.08 -6.28 -4.64
CA PHE A 129 -0.91 -6.21 -5.50
C PHE A 129 -0.54 -7.63 -5.96
N ALA A 130 -0.56 -7.89 -7.26
CA ALA A 130 -0.50 -9.23 -7.82
C ALA A 130 0.93 -9.81 -7.82
N ILE A 131 1.06 -11.10 -7.43
CA ILE A 131 2.34 -11.83 -7.40
C ILE A 131 2.97 -11.96 -8.79
N ALA A 132 2.16 -12.11 -9.85
CA ALA A 132 2.67 -12.25 -11.22
C ALA A 132 3.52 -11.04 -11.64
N SER A 133 3.03 -9.85 -11.32
CA SER A 133 3.70 -8.58 -11.58
C SER A 133 4.97 -8.43 -10.73
N ILE A 134 4.92 -8.80 -9.44
CA ILE A 134 6.08 -8.81 -8.53
C ILE A 134 7.18 -9.75 -9.05
N ASN A 135 6.80 -10.96 -9.50
CA ASN A 135 7.74 -11.96 -10.01
C ASN A 135 8.45 -11.51 -11.30
N GLN A 136 7.74 -10.83 -12.20
CA GLN A 136 8.34 -10.30 -13.43
C GLN A 136 9.41 -9.25 -13.14
N GLU A 137 9.15 -8.37 -12.18
CA GLU A 137 10.08 -7.34 -11.77
C GLU A 137 11.29 -7.93 -11.05
N LEU A 138 11.07 -8.84 -10.09
CA LEU A 138 12.14 -9.59 -9.43
C LEU A 138 13.02 -10.35 -10.41
N ALA A 139 12.42 -10.98 -11.43
CA ALA A 139 13.17 -11.64 -12.49
C ALA A 139 14.03 -10.64 -13.27
N SER A 140 13.50 -9.45 -13.56
CA SER A 140 14.22 -8.38 -14.27
C SER A 140 15.41 -7.87 -13.43
N THR A 141 15.19 -7.55 -12.15
CA THR A 141 16.25 -7.13 -11.21
C THR A 141 17.33 -8.20 -11.07
N ARG A 142 16.96 -9.49 -10.98
CA ARG A 142 17.94 -10.60 -10.90
C ARG A 142 18.79 -10.71 -12.16
N VAL A 143 18.18 -10.50 -13.33
CA VAL A 143 18.92 -10.46 -14.60
C VAL A 143 19.89 -9.28 -14.63
N GLU A 144 19.49 -8.09 -14.19
CA GLU A 144 20.37 -6.92 -14.11
C GLU A 144 21.55 -7.13 -13.15
N ILE A 145 21.31 -7.67 -11.96
CA ILE A 145 22.37 -8.00 -11.00
C ILE A 145 23.34 -9.04 -11.59
N LEU A 146 22.81 -10.07 -12.26
CA LEU A 146 23.65 -11.08 -12.90
C LEU A 146 24.49 -10.48 -14.03
N LEU A 147 23.91 -9.63 -14.87
CA LEU A 147 24.61 -8.96 -15.97
C LEU A 147 25.66 -7.96 -15.47
N SER A 148 25.37 -7.20 -14.40
CA SER A 148 26.35 -6.29 -13.78
C SER A 148 27.55 -7.07 -13.19
N TYR A 149 27.30 -8.20 -12.55
CA TYR A 149 28.34 -9.12 -12.09
C TYR A 149 29.24 -9.62 -13.23
N TYR A 150 28.66 -10.04 -14.37
CA TYR A 150 29.43 -10.54 -15.51
C TYR A 150 30.11 -9.45 -16.35
N SER A 151 29.60 -8.22 -16.33
CA SER A 151 30.15 -7.11 -17.13
C SER A 151 31.30 -6.37 -16.42
N GLY A 152 31.65 -6.74 -15.19
CA GLY A 152 32.80 -6.17 -14.48
C GLY A 152 32.61 -4.72 -14.00
N ASN A 153 31.41 -4.15 -14.17
CA ASN A 153 31.06 -2.86 -13.59
C ASN A 153 30.71 -3.08 -12.12
N MET A 154 31.69 -2.90 -11.23
CA MET A 154 31.38 -2.70 -9.82
C MET A 154 30.50 -1.46 -9.70
N ILE A 155 29.29 -1.63 -9.16
CA ILE A 155 28.54 -0.49 -8.64
C ILE A 155 29.39 0.03 -7.48
N GLU A 156 30.16 1.10 -7.72
CA GLU A 156 30.82 1.81 -6.63
C GLU A 156 29.74 2.32 -5.68
N ASP A 157 29.70 1.76 -4.48
CA ASP A 157 28.98 2.31 -3.32
C ASP A 157 29.53 3.71 -3.01
N LYS A 158 29.06 4.72 -3.75
CA LYS A 158 29.25 6.13 -3.38
C LYS A 158 28.25 6.51 -2.29
N LYS A 159 28.38 5.88 -1.12
CA LYS A 159 27.65 6.30 0.08
C LYS A 159 28.42 6.16 1.39
N TYR A 160 29.75 6.20 1.36
CA TYR A 160 30.55 6.60 2.54
C TYR A 160 31.81 7.30 2.08
N LEU A 161 31.75 8.62 1.87
CA LEU A 161 32.87 9.57 1.96
C LEU A 161 32.33 10.98 1.66
N ASN A 162 31.81 11.62 2.70
CA ASN A 162 32.11 12.99 3.12
C ASN A 162 31.40 13.27 4.44
#